data_AF-A0A6P3CX92-F1
#
_entry.id   AF-A0A6P3CX92-F1
#
_cell.length_a   1.000
_cell.length_b   1.000
_cell.length_c   1.000
_cell.angle_alpha   90.00
_cell.angle_beta   90.00
_cell.angle_gamma   90.00
#
_symmetry.space_group_name_H-M   'P 1'
#
loop_
_entity.id
_entity.type
_entity.pdbx_description
1 polymer ?
#
loop_
_entity_poly.entity_id
_entity_poly.type
_entity_poly.pdbx_seq_one_letter_code
_entity_poly.pdbx_strand_id
1 'polypeptide(L)'
;MAPRLGLFLIWAGVPVFLQLHPVNGDEPPPAVYNVLGMLTTTWSYTTADQGPPCAFPFTYKRKIYYKCTSVNSEREWCSLDEDYVGRWKICSKRDRPKCHFPFIYRDKRYFRCTTEGSAFGLAWCSLTEYFEREYAWQYCDRY
;
A
#
# COMPACT_ATOMS: atom_id res chain seq x y z
N MET A 1 4.31 -83.34 -4.27
CA MET A 1 3.73 -83.35 -2.90
C MET A 1 3.92 -81.95 -2.34
N ALA A 2 2.97 -81.16 -1.90
CA ALA A 2 1.50 -81.12 -1.92
C ALA A 2 1.16 -79.61 -1.88
N PRO A 3 0.01 -79.16 -2.44
CA PRO A 3 -0.33 -77.74 -2.48
C PRO A 3 -0.91 -77.30 -1.13
N ARG A 4 -0.64 -76.07 -0.69
CA ARG A 4 -1.38 -75.46 0.43
C ARG A 4 -1.96 -74.11 0.01
N LEU A 5 -3.29 -74.13 -0.08
CA LEU A 5 -4.19 -73.01 -0.25
C LEU A 5 -4.31 -72.19 1.05
N GLY A 6 -4.58 -70.89 0.87
CA GLY A 6 -5.17 -69.98 1.87
C GLY A 6 -4.15 -69.08 2.56
N LEU A 7 -4.35 -67.77 2.76
CA LEU A 7 -5.57 -66.96 2.77
C LEU A 7 -5.20 -65.56 2.24
N PHE A 8 -5.95 -65.04 1.27
CA PHE A 8 -5.94 -63.61 0.95
C PHE A 8 -6.77 -62.86 1.99
N LEU A 9 -6.11 -62.25 2.97
CA LEU A 9 -6.73 -61.19 3.78
C LEU A 9 -6.47 -59.86 3.08
N ILE A 10 -7.44 -59.46 2.26
CA ILE A 10 -7.67 -58.08 1.84
C ILE A 10 -7.92 -57.25 3.11
N TRP A 11 -6.90 -56.54 3.57
CA TRP A 11 -7.16 -55.25 4.21
C TRP A 11 -7.02 -54.20 3.12
N ALA A 12 -8.17 -53.63 2.76
CA ALA A 12 -8.28 -52.42 1.97
C ALA A 12 -7.66 -51.26 2.78
N GLY A 13 -6.34 -51.23 2.85
CA GLY A 13 -5.59 -50.04 3.21
C GLY A 13 -5.56 -49.17 1.97
N VAL A 14 -6.53 -48.25 1.87
CA VAL A 14 -6.43 -47.11 0.96
C VAL A 14 -5.05 -46.50 1.20
N PRO A 15 -4.17 -46.34 0.19
CA PRO A 15 -2.98 -45.54 0.38
C PRO A 15 -3.49 -44.14 0.72
N VAL A 16 -3.39 -43.76 1.99
CA VAL A 16 -3.58 -42.38 2.41
C VAL A 16 -2.38 -41.64 1.82
N PHE A 17 -2.54 -41.22 0.57
CA PHE A 17 -1.76 -40.12 0.04
C PHE A 17 -2.18 -38.91 0.86
N LEU A 18 -1.46 -38.66 1.96
CA LEU A 18 -1.41 -37.35 2.56
C LEU A 18 -0.85 -36.43 1.47
N GLN A 19 -1.77 -35.80 0.73
CA GLN A 19 -1.48 -34.58 0.00
C GLN A 19 -1.10 -33.56 1.07
N LEU A 20 0.18 -33.53 1.42
CA LEU A 20 0.79 -32.38 2.04
C LEU A 20 0.60 -31.25 1.02
N HIS A 21 -0.47 -30.49 1.21
CA HIS A 21 -0.57 -29.18 0.59
C HIS A 21 0.72 -28.46 1.01
N PRO A 22 1.49 -27.90 0.08
CA PRO A 22 2.69 -27.17 0.44
C PRO A 22 2.26 -26.06 1.38
N VAL A 23 2.63 -26.19 2.65
CA VAL A 23 2.62 -25.05 3.57
C VAL A 23 3.78 -24.19 3.11
N ASN A 24 3.53 -23.33 2.11
CA ASN A 24 4.38 -22.18 1.90
C ASN A 24 4.31 -21.40 3.21
N GLY A 25 5.46 -21.28 3.89
CA GLY A 25 5.59 -20.65 5.21
C GLY A 25 5.40 -19.13 5.20
N ASP A 26 4.58 -18.60 4.30
CA ASP A 26 4.41 -17.17 4.05
C ASP A 26 3.06 -16.62 4.52
N GLU A 27 2.21 -17.42 5.19
CA GLU A 27 0.96 -16.92 5.74
C GLU A 27 1.01 -16.82 7.28
N PRO A 28 1.22 -15.62 7.85
CA PRO A 28 1.07 -15.41 9.27
C PRO A 28 -0.40 -15.55 9.67
N PRO A 29 -0.71 -16.03 10.90
CA PRO A 29 -2.08 -16.21 11.34
C PRO A 29 -2.81 -14.86 11.38
N PRO A 30 -4.11 -14.82 11.03
CA PRO A 30 -4.87 -13.58 11.03
C PRO A 30 -4.96 -13.02 12.45
N ALA A 31 -4.42 -11.82 12.65
CA ALA A 31 -4.59 -11.07 13.89
C ALA A 31 -5.98 -10.42 13.89
N VAL A 32 -6.82 -10.80 14.85
CA VAL A 32 -8.17 -10.25 15.05
C VAL A 32 -8.06 -8.97 15.87
N TYR A 33 -8.56 -7.84 15.36
CA TYR A 33 -8.73 -6.63 16.17
C TYR A 33 -10.17 -6.11 16.07
N ASN A 34 -10.72 -5.70 17.22
CA ASN A 34 -12.08 -5.17 17.35
C ASN A 34 -12.07 -3.65 17.21
N VAL A 35 -12.64 -3.13 16.12
CA VAL A 35 -13.05 -1.72 16.03
C VAL A 35 -14.57 -1.69 15.99
N LEU A 36 -15.18 -1.28 17.10
CA LEU A 36 -16.60 -0.91 17.21
C LEU A 36 -17.58 -1.86 16.49
N GLY A 37 -17.47 -3.16 16.77
CA GLY A 37 -18.59 -4.10 16.62
C GLY A 37 -18.90 -4.62 15.21
N MET A 38 -17.99 -4.51 14.24
CA MET A 38 -18.15 -5.20 12.95
C MET A 38 -16.87 -5.94 12.55
N LEU A 39 -16.92 -7.28 12.52
CA LEU A 39 -15.89 -8.13 11.94
C LEU A 39 -15.90 -7.98 10.41
N THR A 40 -15.16 -7.02 9.87
CA THR A 40 -14.93 -6.92 8.43
C THR A 40 -13.53 -7.41 8.09
N THR A 41 -13.43 -8.43 7.25
CA THR A 41 -12.17 -8.90 6.67
C THR A 41 -11.76 -7.94 5.55
N THR A 42 -11.27 -6.75 5.91
CA THR A 42 -10.52 -5.94 4.95
C THR A 42 -9.05 -6.29 5.09
N TRP A 43 -8.55 -7.07 4.14
CA TRP A 43 -7.13 -7.37 4.07
C TRP A 43 -6.39 -6.09 3.66
N SER A 44 -5.95 -5.31 4.63
CA SER A 44 -4.94 -4.28 4.39
C SER A 44 -3.61 -5.00 4.19
N TYR A 45 -3.35 -5.43 2.96
CA TYR A 45 -2.06 -6.01 2.55
C TYR A 45 -0.97 -4.94 2.67
N THR A 46 -0.46 -4.65 3.86
CA THR A 46 0.92 -4.22 3.98
C THR A 46 1.74 -5.47 3.68
N THR A 47 2.26 -5.60 2.45
CA THR A 47 3.32 -6.57 2.23
C THR A 47 4.39 -6.26 3.28
N ALA A 48 4.78 -7.27 4.07
CA ALA A 48 5.69 -7.10 5.21
C ALA A 48 7.01 -6.38 4.83
N ASP A 49 7.30 -6.31 3.53
CA ASP A 49 8.45 -5.69 2.89
C ASP A 49 8.40 -4.14 2.78
N GLN A 50 7.24 -3.47 2.86
CA GLN A 50 7.13 -2.02 2.53
C GLN A 50 7.05 -1.07 3.73
N GLY A 51 6.83 -1.61 4.93
CA GLY A 51 6.54 -0.82 6.12
C GLY A 51 5.22 -0.03 6.04
N PRO A 52 4.88 0.75 7.08
CA PRO A 52 3.67 1.58 7.10
C PRO A 52 3.69 2.65 6.00
N PRO A 53 2.51 3.09 5.49
CA PRO A 53 2.42 4.15 4.50
C PRO A 53 2.81 5.50 5.09
N CYS A 54 3.18 6.44 4.21
CA CYS A 54 3.33 7.85 4.59
C CYS A 54 1.98 8.44 5.02
N ALA A 55 1.97 9.23 6.08
CA ALA A 55 0.79 9.98 6.52
C ALA A 55 0.75 11.32 5.78
N PHE A 56 0.08 11.40 4.63
CA PHE A 56 -0.11 12.69 3.96
C PHE A 56 -1.49 13.29 4.28
N PRO A 57 -1.57 14.60 4.58
CA PRO A 57 -0.44 15.49 4.87
C PRO A 57 0.20 15.20 6.24
N PHE A 58 1.50 15.51 6.41
CA PHE A 58 2.16 15.48 7.73
C PHE A 58 2.78 16.83 8.10
N THR A 59 2.84 17.10 9.39
CA THR A 59 3.47 18.28 9.99
C THR A 59 4.87 17.95 10.46
N TYR A 60 5.87 18.67 9.94
CA TYR A 60 7.25 18.62 10.42
C TYR A 60 7.79 20.03 10.63
N LYS A 61 8.29 20.32 11.84
CA LYS A 61 8.80 21.65 12.24
C LYS A 61 7.78 22.78 11.91
N ARG A 62 6.51 22.58 12.26
CA ARG A 62 5.38 23.51 12.04
C ARG A 62 5.05 23.80 10.58
N LYS A 63 5.54 22.99 9.64
CA LYS A 63 5.21 23.07 8.22
C LYS A 63 4.51 21.80 7.78
N ILE A 64 3.47 21.95 6.98
CA ILE A 64 2.69 20.84 6.42
C ILE A 64 3.32 20.40 5.10
N TYR A 65 3.42 19.08 4.91
CA TYR A 65 3.96 18.45 3.72
C TYR A 65 2.94 17.49 3.13
N TYR A 66 2.56 17.73 1.89
CA TYR A 66 1.61 16.91 1.13
C TYR A 66 2.28 15.81 0.31
N LYS A 67 3.61 15.83 0.22
CA LYS A 67 4.45 14.88 -0.51
C LYS A 67 5.77 14.68 0.21
N CYS A 68 6.55 13.70 -0.24
CA CYS A 68 7.90 13.47 0.27
C CYS A 68 8.76 14.75 0.19
N THR A 69 9.63 14.95 1.17
CA THR A 69 10.46 16.15 1.28
C THR A 69 11.93 15.79 1.44
N SER A 70 12.83 16.60 0.89
CA SER A 70 14.27 16.53 1.11
C SER A 70 14.75 17.45 2.24
N VAL A 71 13.84 18.09 2.98
CA VAL A 71 14.21 18.97 4.08
C VAL A 71 14.99 18.18 5.13
N ASN A 72 16.21 18.65 5.43
CA ASN A 72 17.17 18.03 6.36
C ASN A 72 17.56 16.58 6.01
N SER A 73 17.55 16.20 4.73
CA SER A 73 17.93 14.85 4.28
C SER A 73 18.47 14.89 2.84
N GLU A 74 19.49 14.07 2.54
CA GLU A 74 19.99 13.89 1.17
C GLU A 74 18.98 13.16 0.26
N ARG A 75 18.07 12.39 0.86
CA ARG A 75 17.02 11.64 0.16
C ARG A 75 15.64 12.12 0.58
N GLU A 76 14.68 12.05 -0.33
CA GLU A 76 13.29 12.35 0.01
C GLU A 76 12.74 11.37 1.05
N TRP A 77 12.03 11.91 2.04
CA TRP A 77 11.43 11.15 3.13
C TRP A 77 10.01 11.63 3.44
N CYS A 78 9.27 10.81 4.17
CA CYS A 78 7.95 11.16 4.68
C CYS A 78 7.79 10.73 6.14
N SER A 79 6.91 11.40 6.88
CA SER A 79 6.49 10.91 8.18
C SER A 79 5.46 9.80 8.05
N LEU A 80 5.45 8.92 9.04
CA LEU A 80 4.46 7.86 9.22
C LEU A 80 3.30 8.31 10.14
N ASP A 81 3.36 9.56 10.60
CA ASP A 81 2.44 10.18 11.54
C ASP A 81 1.97 11.53 10.96
N GLU A 82 0.72 11.92 11.22
CA GLU A 82 0.21 13.24 10.81
C GLU A 82 0.99 14.37 11.50
N ASP A 83 1.29 14.22 12.79
CA ASP A 83 2.21 15.09 13.52
C ASP A 83 3.51 14.33 13.78
N TYR A 84 4.62 14.81 13.23
CA TYR A 84 5.89 14.11 13.29
C TYR A 84 6.36 13.88 14.74
N VAL A 85 6.35 12.62 15.16
CA VAL A 85 6.87 12.15 16.46
C VAL A 85 8.21 11.41 16.36
N GLY A 86 8.84 11.43 15.18
CA GLY A 86 10.13 10.78 14.95
C GLY A 86 10.07 9.50 14.12
N ARG A 87 8.88 9.03 13.70
CA ARG A 87 8.77 7.90 12.76
C ARG A 87 8.70 8.40 11.32
N TRP A 88 9.56 7.83 10.49
CA TRP A 88 9.70 8.21 9.09
C TRP A 88 10.30 7.08 8.26
N LYS A 89 10.21 7.21 6.94
CA LYS A 89 10.92 6.35 5.99
C LYS A 89 11.42 7.14 4.79
N ILE A 90 12.44 6.61 4.11
CA ILE A 90 12.87 7.09 2.79
C ILE A 90 11.78 6.76 1.78
N CYS A 91 11.41 7.75 0.98
CA CYS A 91 10.38 7.55 -0.03
C CYS A 91 10.89 6.74 -1.22
N SER A 92 10.03 5.85 -1.68
CA SER A 92 10.11 5.20 -2.98
C SER A 92 9.05 5.80 -3.93
N LYS A 93 9.03 5.33 -5.19
CA LYS A 93 7.95 5.71 -6.15
C LYS A 93 6.55 5.35 -5.63
N ARG A 94 6.43 4.28 -4.84
CA ARG A 94 5.14 3.80 -4.30
C ARG A 94 4.59 4.72 -3.20
N ASP A 95 5.48 5.47 -2.56
CA ASP A 95 5.17 6.40 -1.49
C ASP A 95 4.74 7.78 -1.98
N ARG A 96 4.73 8.01 -3.29
CA ARG A 96 4.21 9.27 -3.83
C ARG A 96 2.72 9.40 -3.51
N PRO A 97 2.27 10.57 -3.03
CA PRO A 97 0.87 10.79 -2.76
C PRO A 97 0.05 10.64 -4.04
N LYS A 98 -1.22 10.27 -3.87
CA LYS A 98 -2.15 10.23 -4.99
C LYS A 98 -2.63 11.65 -5.29
N CYS A 99 -2.89 11.91 -6.56
CA CYS A 99 -3.56 13.12 -6.98
C CYS A 99 -4.95 13.20 -6.32
N HIS A 100 -5.35 14.39 -5.91
CA HIS A 100 -6.70 14.63 -5.45
C HIS A 100 -7.58 14.89 -6.66
N PHE A 101 -8.44 13.94 -7.03
CA PHE A 101 -9.42 14.13 -8.09
C PHE A 101 -10.84 14.17 -7.51
N PRO A 102 -11.69 15.13 -7.94
CA PRO A 102 -11.33 16.29 -8.73
C PRO A 102 -10.50 17.31 -7.94
N PHE A 103 -9.73 18.15 -8.63
CA PHE A 103 -9.14 19.36 -8.04
C PHE A 103 -9.52 20.60 -8.84
N ILE A 104 -9.44 21.76 -8.19
CA ILE A 104 -9.74 23.07 -8.74
C ILE A 104 -8.43 23.82 -8.94
N TYR A 105 -8.26 24.38 -10.14
CA TYR A 105 -7.16 25.26 -10.51
C TYR A 105 -7.71 26.35 -11.44
N ARG A 106 -7.49 27.63 -11.11
CA ARG A 106 -8.00 28.81 -11.83
C ARG A 106 -9.50 28.70 -12.13
N ASP A 107 -10.27 28.37 -11.10
CA ASP A 107 -11.73 28.18 -11.13
C ASP A 107 -12.23 27.09 -12.08
N LYS A 108 -11.35 26.21 -12.57
CA LYS A 108 -11.68 25.05 -13.40
C LYS A 108 -11.49 23.76 -12.63
N ARG A 109 -12.42 22.82 -12.80
CA ARG A 109 -12.38 21.49 -12.19
C ARG A 109 -11.69 20.48 -13.11
N TYR A 110 -10.67 19.79 -12.61
CA TYR A 110 -9.92 18.76 -13.32
C TYR A 110 -10.13 17.38 -12.69
N PHE A 111 -10.44 16.39 -13.53
CA PHE A 111 -10.64 14.98 -13.14
C PHE A 111 -9.46 14.08 -13.54
N ARG A 112 -8.44 14.68 -14.14
CA ARG A 112 -7.22 14.02 -14.61
C ARG A 112 -6.07 15.03 -14.56
N CYS A 113 -4.86 14.55 -14.78
CA CYS A 113 -3.70 15.43 -14.89
C CYS A 113 -3.88 16.46 -16.02
N THR A 114 -3.42 17.68 -15.79
CA THR A 114 -3.49 18.78 -16.76
C THR A 114 -2.09 19.27 -17.10
N THR A 115 -1.91 19.81 -18.31
CA THR A 115 -0.70 20.54 -18.71
C THR A 115 -0.90 22.05 -18.60
N GLU A 116 -2.11 22.51 -18.24
CA GLU A 116 -2.44 23.92 -18.15
C GLU A 116 -1.56 24.62 -17.10
N GLY A 117 -0.97 25.76 -17.46
CA GLY A 117 -0.02 26.49 -16.61
C GLY A 117 1.40 25.90 -16.53
N SER A 118 1.66 24.75 -17.15
CA SER A 118 3.00 24.14 -17.19
C SER A 118 3.85 24.73 -18.31
N ALA A 119 4.98 25.35 -17.98
CA ALA A 119 5.87 25.99 -18.97
C ALA A 119 6.42 25.02 -20.04
N PHE A 120 6.57 23.75 -19.69
CA PHE A 120 7.14 22.71 -20.56
C PHE A 120 6.11 21.68 -21.04
N GLY A 121 4.81 21.95 -20.86
CA GLY A 121 3.75 20.99 -21.20
C GLY A 121 3.82 19.69 -20.39
N LEU A 122 4.44 19.71 -19.21
CA LEU A 122 4.48 18.56 -18.31
C LEU A 122 3.16 18.45 -17.55
N ALA A 123 2.56 17.26 -17.58
CA ALA A 123 1.30 16.98 -16.92
C ALA A 123 1.49 16.93 -15.39
N TRP A 124 0.58 17.59 -14.68
CA TRP A 124 0.61 17.70 -13.22
C TRP A 124 -0.80 17.56 -12.64
N CYS A 125 -0.87 17.32 -11.34
CA CYS A 125 -2.11 17.28 -10.58
C CYS A 125 -1.94 17.96 -9.22
N SER A 126 -3.04 18.46 -8.66
CA SER A 126 -3.08 18.91 -7.27
C SER A 126 -3.14 17.72 -6.32
N LEU A 127 -2.57 17.89 -5.13
CA LEU A 127 -2.66 16.96 -4.01
C LEU A 127 -3.80 17.33 -3.04
N THR A 128 -4.51 18.41 -3.32
CA THR A 128 -5.63 18.95 -2.53
C THR A 128 -6.77 19.38 -3.43
N GLU A 129 -7.97 19.57 -2.85
CA GLU A 129 -9.15 20.00 -3.60
C GLU A 129 -8.96 21.36 -4.28
N TYR A 130 -8.38 22.34 -3.59
CA TYR A 130 -8.15 23.70 -4.11
C TYR A 130 -6.66 23.97 -4.20
N PHE A 131 -6.13 23.99 -5.43
CA PHE A 131 -4.70 24.20 -5.67
C PHE A 131 -4.20 25.49 -5.03
N GLU A 132 -4.96 26.58 -5.14
CA GLU A 132 -4.55 27.92 -4.69
C GLU A 132 -4.48 28.09 -3.17
N ARG A 133 -4.99 27.14 -2.38
CA ARG A 133 -4.90 27.21 -0.92
C ARG A 133 -3.53 26.75 -0.42
N GLU A 134 -3.10 25.59 -0.92
CA GLU A 134 -1.90 24.90 -0.41
C GLU A 134 -0.74 24.92 -1.39
N TYR A 135 -1.00 25.24 -2.66
CA TYR A 135 -0.05 25.12 -3.77
C TYR A 135 0.65 23.75 -3.79
N ALA A 136 -0.08 22.71 -3.36
CA ALA A 136 0.41 21.36 -3.22
C ALA A 136 0.15 20.57 -4.50
N TRP A 137 1.21 20.22 -5.22
CA TRP A 137 1.12 19.54 -6.51
C TRP A 137 2.29 18.58 -6.75
N GLN A 138 2.09 17.69 -7.71
CA GLN A 138 3.13 16.82 -8.24
C GLN A 138 2.98 16.63 -9.76
N TYR A 139 4.08 16.24 -10.40
CA TYR A 139 4.03 15.72 -11.76
C TYR A 139 3.34 14.37 -11.77
N CYS A 140 2.54 14.14 -12.79
CA CYS A 140 2.00 12.82 -13.06
C CYS A 140 3.07 11.97 -13.73
N ASP A 141 3.17 10.71 -13.32
CA ASP A 141 3.99 9.74 -14.04
C ASP A 141 3.42 9.58 -15.46
N ARG A 142 4.28 9.59 -16.48
CA ARG A 142 3.85 9.55 -17.90
C ARG A 142 3.42 8.16 -18.37
N TYR A 143 3.51 7.12 -17.52
CA TYR A 143 3.29 5.72 -17.87
C TYR A 143 2.74 4.93 -16.70
#